data_AF-A0A1F3GMW0-F1
#
_entry.id   AF-A0A1F3GMW0-F1
#
_cell.length_a   1.000
_cell.length_b   1.000
_cell.length_c   1.000
_cell.angle_alpha   90.00
_cell.angle_beta   90.00
_cell.angle_gamma   90.00
#
_symmetry.space_group_name_H-M   'P 1'
#
loop_
_entity.id
_entity.type
_entity.pdbx_description
1 polymer ?
#
loop_
_entity_poly.entity_id
_entity_poly.type
_entity_poly.pdbx_seq_one_letter_code
_entity_poly.pdbx_strand_id
1 'polypeptide(L)' 'MKNIKTKLKRDNHVSIGFTSAELQFINEYCKLNMITRSKFIRKVTIESINKERLNISNE' A
#
# COMPACT_ATOMS: atom_id res chain seq x y z
N MET A 1 -19.73 13.84 -27.73
CA MET A 1 -19.63 13.46 -26.30
C MET A 1 -18.25 13.84 -25.80
N LYS A 2 -18.12 14.74 -24.82
CA LYS A 2 -16.80 15.13 -24.27
C LYS A 2 -16.30 14.00 -23.36
N ASN A 3 -15.14 13.42 -23.69
CA ASN A 3 -14.42 12.51 -22.80
C ASN A 3 -13.89 13.30 -21.59
N ILE A 4 -14.63 13.26 -20.48
CA ILE A 4 -14.12 13.74 -19.20
C ILE A 4 -13.02 12.78 -18.78
N LYS A 5 -11.75 13.17 -18.97
CA LYS A 5 -10.61 12.55 -18.28
C LYS A 5 -10.75 12.90 -16.79
N THR A 6 -11.42 12.05 -16.01
CA THR A 6 -11.42 12.18 -14.56
C THR A 6 -10.02 11.82 -14.04
N LYS A 7 -9.24 12.82 -13.64
CA LYS A 7 -8.07 12.58 -12.79
C LYS A 7 -8.60 12.03 -11.47
N LEU A 8 -8.30 10.76 -11.17
CA LEU A 8 -8.50 10.18 -9.83
C LEU A 8 -7.83 11.11 -8.81
N LYS A 9 -8.65 11.79 -8.00
CA LYS A 9 -8.15 12.50 -6.84
C LYS A 9 -7.58 11.44 -5.88
N ARG A 10 -6.30 11.55 -5.55
CA ARG A 10 -5.69 10.72 -4.49
C ARG A 10 -6.08 11.35 -3.16
N ASP A 11 -7.34 11.15 -2.75
CA ASP A 11 -7.98 12.01 -1.74
C ASP A 11 -7.43 11.85 -0.31
N ASN A 12 -6.72 10.77 0.03
CA ASN A 12 -6.15 10.60 1.38
C ASN A 12 -4.64 10.41 1.36
N HIS A 13 -3.91 11.44 1.77
CA HIS A 13 -2.49 11.33 2.13
C HIS A 13 -2.39 10.71 3.52
N VAL A 14 -1.85 9.50 3.61
CA VAL A 14 -1.60 8.80 4.88
C VAL A 14 -0.12 8.93 5.22
N SER A 15 0.19 9.48 6.38
CA SER A 15 1.55 9.47 6.94
C SER A 15 1.69 8.24 7.84
N ILE A 16 2.75 7.45 7.62
CA ILE A 16 3.05 6.24 8.40
C ILE A 16 4.46 6.38 8.95
N GLY A 17 4.62 6.22 10.25
CA GLY A 17 5.92 6.16 10.91
C GLY A 17 6.54 4.77 10.76
N PHE A 18 7.79 4.71 10.32
CA PHE A 18 8.60 3.50 10.32
C PHE A 18 9.87 3.75 11.13
N THR A 19 10.34 2.75 11.84
CA THR A 19 11.69 2.75 12.40
C THR A 19 12.74 2.76 11.28
N SER A 20 13.97 3.14 11.61
CA SER A 20 15.07 3.16 10.63
C SER A 20 15.33 1.78 10.01
N ALA A 21 15.24 0.72 10.82
CA ALA A 21 15.43 -0.65 10.35
C ALA A 21 14.33 -1.10 9.39
N GLU A 22 13.07 -0.81 9.71
CA GLU A 22 11.94 -1.11 8.81
C GLU A 22 12.06 -0.33 7.50
N LEU A 23 12.46 0.95 7.57
CA LEU A 23 12.63 1.77 6.38
C LEU A 23 13.74 1.24 5.47
N GLN A 24 14.84 0.76 6.04
CA GLN A 24 15.92 0.13 5.28
C GLN A 24 15.42 -1.13 4.57
N PHE A 25 14.74 -2.02 5.29
CA PHE A 25 14.17 -3.23 4.72
C PHE A 25 13.19 -2.92 3.58
N ILE A 26 12.25 -1.98 3.79
CA ILE A 26 11.28 -1.56 2.78
C ILE A 26 11.99 -1.06 1.53
N ASN A 27 13.04 -0.25 1.69
CA ASN A 27 13.81 0.29 0.58
C ASN A 27 14.53 -0.79 -0.21
N GLU A 28 15.20 -1.73 0.45
CA GLU A 28 15.90 -2.84 -0.20
C GLU A 28 14.92 -3.74 -0.97
N TYR A 29 13.80 -4.10 -0.34
CA TYR A 29 12.75 -4.88 -1.00
C TYR A 29 12.20 -4.17 -2.23
N CYS A 30 11.90 -2.87 -2.11
CA CYS A 30 11.39 -2.06 -3.21
C CYS A 30 12.38 -1.98 -4.38
N LYS A 31 13.68 -1.86 -4.09
CA LYS A 31 14.74 -1.88 -5.11
C LYS A 31 14.79 -3.22 -5.84
N LEU A 32 14.83 -4.34 -5.11
CA LEU A 32 14.91 -5.69 -5.68
C LEU A 32 13.71 -6.02 -6.57
N ASN A 33 12.52 -5.53 -6.20
CA ASN A 33 11.29 -5.81 -6.93
C ASN A 33 10.91 -4.71 -7.94
N MET A 34 11.75 -3.68 -8.11
CA MET A 34 11.48 -2.53 -8.98
C MET A 34 10.09 -1.89 -8.74
N ILE A 35 9.68 -1.78 -7.47
CA ILE A 35 8.41 -1.16 -7.07
C ILE A 35 8.65 0.07 -6.21
N THR A 36 7.66 0.98 -6.15
CA THR A 36 7.72 2.14 -5.26
C THR A 36 7.27 1.77 -3.84
N ARG A 37 7.81 2.49 -2.84
CA ARG A 37 7.37 2.36 -1.44
C ARG A 37 5.86 2.45 -1.29
N SER A 38 5.22 3.43 -1.93
CA SER A 38 3.77 3.60 -1.86
C SER A 38 3.00 2.39 -2.43
N LYS A 39 3.52 1.76 -3.49
CA LYS A 39 2.93 0.54 -4.06
C LYS A 39 3.10 -0.64 -3.12
N PHE A 40 4.28 -0.81 -2.53
CA PHE A 40 4.57 -1.84 -1.54
C PHE A 40 3.65 -1.71 -0.33
N ILE A 41 3.61 -0.53 0.31
CA ILE A 41 2.78 -0.28 1.49
C ILE A 41 1.31 -0.55 1.18
N ARG A 42 0.79 -0.02 0.06
CA ARG A 42 -0.60 -0.28 -0.35
C ARG A 42 -0.88 -1.78 -0.50
N LYS A 43 0.03 -2.54 -1.11
CA LYS A 43 -0.12 -3.98 -1.28
C LYS A 43 -0.21 -4.68 0.07
N VAL A 44 0.76 -4.44 0.95
CA VAL A 44 0.81 -5.07 2.29
C VAL A 44 -0.42 -4.70 3.12
N THR A 45 -0.84 -3.43 3.11
CA THR A 45 -2.05 -3.01 3.83
C THR A 45 -3.30 -3.74 3.36
N ILE A 46 -3.49 -3.91 2.04
CA ILE A 46 -4.64 -4.65 1.48
C ILE A 46 -4.56 -6.13 1.88
N GLU A 47 -3.37 -6.74 1.80
CA GLU A 47 -3.18 -8.14 2.20
C GLU A 47 -3.49 -8.36 3.68
N SER A 48 -3.07 -7.46 4.57
CA SER A 48 -3.39 -7.53 5.99
C SER A 48 -4.90 -7.44 6.25
N ILE A 49 -5.60 -6.48 5.64
CA ILE A 49 -7.06 -6.33 5.77
C ILE A 49 -7.79 -7.59 5.27
N ASN A 50 -7.36 -8.15 4.15
CA ASN A 50 -7.98 -9.35 3.60
C ASN A 50 -7.79 -10.58 4.51
N LYS A 51 -6.61 -10.73 5.15
CA LYS A 51 -6.36 -11.79 6.13
C LYS A 51 -7.26 -11.66 7.36
N GLU A 52 -7.42 -10.47 7.90
CA GLU A 52 -8.32 -10.21 9.03
C GLU A 52 -9.77 -10.56 8.68
N ARG A 53 -10.25 -10.16 7.49
CA ARG A 53 -11.60 -10.50 7.02
C ARG A 53 -11.84 -11.99 6.88
N LEU A 54 -10.86 -12.74 6.40
CA LEU A 54 -10.97 -14.20 6.26
C LEU A 54 -11.05 -14.90 7.63
N ASN A 55 -10.34 -14.40 8.64
CA ASN A 55 -10.42 -14.96 9.99
C ASN A 55 -11.78 -14.70 10.64
N ILE A 56 -12.37 -13.51 10.44
CA ILE A 56 -13.70 -13.17 10.99
C ILE A 56 -14.81 -14.05 10.42
N SER A 57 -14.76 -14.42 9.14
CA SER A 57 -15.79 -15.27 8.52
C SER A 57 -15.70 -16.76 8.89
N ASN A 58 -14.63 -17.18 9.57
CA ASN A 58 -14.40 -18.57 9.99
C ASN A 58 -14.71 -18.83 11.47
N GLU A 59 -15.04 -17.80 12.26
CA GLU A 59 -15.63 -17.90 13.61
C GLU A 59 -17.16 -17.88 13.55
#